data_AF-A0A2H0SQ71-F1
#
_entry.id   AF-A0A2H0SQ71-F1
#
_cell.length_a   1.000
_cell.length_b   1.000
_cell.length_c   1.000
_cell.angle_alpha   90.00
_cell.angle_beta   90.00
_cell.angle_gamma   90.00
#
_symmetry.space_group_name_H-M   'P 1'
#
loop_
_entity.id
_entity.type
_entity.pdbx_description
1 polymer ?
#
loop_
_entity_poly.entity_id
_entity_poly.type
_entity_poly.pdbx_seq_one_letter_code
_entity_poly.pdbx_strand_id
1 'polypeptide(L)'
;WQSKPPDVLSAQVCAHGLPPTPGDNCHAKDQELYWDQSVPSRSLAVRKNTWIDPTTGLPPKPGEQIEGLILEERSLFQDPVTDYYCSDCSRPIDAEGRVQYEQRTVPQEYQIQPYSGTEQ
;
A
#
# COMPACT_ATOMS: atom_id res chain seq x y z
N TRP A 1 -33.92 2.99 9.79
CA TRP A 1 -32.92 1.93 9.96
C TRP A 1 -32.73 1.21 8.64
N GLN A 2 -31.58 1.43 7.98
CA GLN A 2 -31.20 0.64 6.82
C GLN A 2 -30.41 -0.58 7.28
N SER A 3 -30.85 -1.77 6.91
CA SER A 3 -30.08 -3.00 7.13
C SER A 3 -28.82 -2.98 6.27
N LYS A 4 -27.71 -3.44 6.85
CA LYS A 4 -26.47 -3.68 6.11
C LYS A 4 -26.78 -4.44 4.81
N PRO A 5 -26.38 -3.93 3.64
CA PRO A 5 -26.60 -4.62 2.38
C PRO A 5 -25.96 -6.01 2.38
N PRO A 6 -26.60 -7.02 1.76
CA PRO A 6 -26.12 -8.41 1.80
C PRO A 6 -24.78 -8.61 1.09
N ASP A 7 -24.42 -7.71 0.19
CA ASP A 7 -23.18 -7.65 -0.60
C ASP A 7 -22.05 -6.87 0.11
N VAL A 8 -22.29 -6.34 1.31
CA VAL A 8 -21.24 -5.74 2.12
C VAL A 8 -20.67 -6.80 3.06
N LEU A 9 -19.36 -7.02 3.02
CA LEU A 9 -18.64 -7.87 3.95
C LEU A 9 -18.01 -7.04 5.07
N SER A 10 -17.51 -7.72 6.09
CA SER A 10 -16.69 -7.09 7.11
C SER A 10 -15.56 -8.02 7.50
N ALA A 11 -14.33 -7.52 7.46
CA ALA A 11 -13.14 -8.25 7.87
C ALA A 11 -12.05 -7.28 8.32
N GLN A 12 -11.06 -7.81 9.00
CA GLN A 12 -9.81 -7.07 9.20
C GLN A 12 -9.01 -7.06 7.90
N VAL A 13 -8.42 -5.90 7.60
CA VAL A 13 -7.66 -5.71 6.36
C VAL A 13 -6.18 -5.46 6.65
N CYS A 14 -5.33 -5.90 5.74
CA CYS A 14 -3.91 -5.54 5.73
C CYS A 14 -3.73 -4.06 5.31
N ALA A 15 -2.51 -3.53 5.43
CA ALA A 15 -2.18 -2.17 4.97
C ALA A 15 -2.46 -1.91 3.48
N HIS A 16 -2.56 -2.96 2.67
CA HIS A 16 -2.95 -2.88 1.25
C HIS A 16 -4.47 -2.87 1.02
N GLY A 17 -5.28 -2.80 2.08
CA GLY A 17 -6.74 -2.67 2.00
C GLY A 17 -7.50 -3.94 1.64
N LEU A 18 -6.84 -5.10 1.61
CA LEU A 18 -7.49 -6.40 1.39
C LEU A 18 -7.42 -7.26 2.65
N PRO A 19 -8.38 -8.19 2.85
CA PRO A 19 -8.26 -9.22 3.88
C PRO A 19 -7.00 -10.08 3.68
N PRO A 20 -6.39 -10.58 4.77
CA PRO A 20 -5.22 -11.45 4.67
C PRO A 20 -5.56 -12.76 3.96
N THR A 21 -4.70 -13.14 3.01
CA THR A 21 -4.78 -14.41 2.29
C THR A 21 -3.70 -15.40 2.78
N PRO A 22 -3.87 -16.73 2.55
CA PRO A 22 -2.85 -17.70 2.94
C PRO A 22 -1.50 -17.40 2.26
N GLY A 23 -0.49 -17.06 3.07
CA GLY A 23 0.84 -16.66 2.59
C GLY A 23 1.18 -15.18 2.84
N ASP A 24 0.20 -14.37 3.24
CA ASP A 24 0.46 -12.96 3.59
C ASP A 24 1.16 -12.83 4.94
N ASN A 25 2.28 -12.10 4.94
CA ASN A 25 2.98 -11.66 6.15
C ASN A 25 2.49 -10.26 6.55
N CYS A 26 1.18 -10.11 6.73
CA CYS A 26 0.56 -8.84 7.11
C CYS A 26 0.00 -8.90 8.54
N HIS A 27 0.07 -7.78 9.27
CA HIS A 27 -0.70 -7.60 10.50
C HIS A 27 -2.00 -6.87 10.16
N ALA A 28 -3.07 -7.63 9.95
CA ALA A 28 -4.38 -7.05 9.70
C ALA A 28 -4.81 -6.22 10.93
N LYS A 29 -5.30 -5.00 10.69
CA LYS A 29 -5.76 -4.07 11.71
C LYS A 29 -7.09 -3.48 11.29
N ASP A 30 -7.88 -3.12 12.29
CA ASP A 30 -9.18 -2.45 12.16
C ASP A 30 -10.24 -3.31 11.44
N GLN A 31 -11.51 -3.15 11.82
CA GLN A 31 -12.60 -3.87 11.18
C GLN A 31 -13.23 -2.97 10.12
N GLU A 32 -13.05 -3.34 8.86
CA GLU A 32 -13.51 -2.54 7.72
C GLU A 32 -14.76 -3.14 7.08
N LEU A 33 -15.50 -2.29 6.36
CA LEU A 33 -16.61 -2.67 5.50
C LEU A 33 -16.17 -2.53 4.04
N TYR A 34 -16.44 -3.55 3.24
CA TYR A 34 -16.14 -3.54 1.81
C TYR A 34 -17.20 -4.35 1.06
N TRP A 35 -17.42 -4.06 -0.22
CA TRP A 35 -18.32 -4.87 -1.04
C TRP A 35 -17.64 -6.18 -1.41
N ASP A 36 -18.36 -7.30 -1.40
CA ASP A 36 -17.82 -8.62 -1.76
C ASP A 36 -17.28 -8.67 -3.20
N GLN A 37 -17.85 -7.84 -4.08
CA GLN A 37 -17.41 -7.63 -5.46
C GLN A 37 -16.51 -6.40 -5.64
N SER A 38 -16.12 -5.68 -4.58
CA SER A 38 -15.14 -4.60 -4.73
C SER A 38 -13.76 -5.19 -4.96
N VAL A 39 -13.43 -5.42 -6.22
CA VAL A 39 -12.05 -5.45 -6.68
C VAL A 39 -11.74 -4.01 -7.08
N PRO A 40 -10.96 -3.25 -6.30
CA PRO A 40 -10.54 -1.93 -6.75
C PRO A 40 -9.81 -2.16 -8.08
N SER A 41 -10.36 -1.62 -9.17
CA SER A 41 -9.95 -1.99 -10.54
C SER A 41 -8.49 -1.69 -10.87
N ARG A 42 -7.82 -0.90 -10.01
CA ARG A 42 -6.40 -0.57 -10.08
C ARG A 42 -5.57 -1.10 -8.92
N SER A 43 -6.14 -1.80 -7.92
CA SER A 43 -5.34 -2.32 -6.81
C SER A 43 -4.55 -3.56 -7.21
N LEU A 44 -3.28 -3.61 -6.79
CA LEU A 44 -2.37 -4.73 -7.05
C LEU A 44 -1.61 -5.05 -5.77
N ALA A 45 -1.52 -6.32 -5.44
CA ALA A 45 -0.57 -6.85 -4.46
C ALA A 45 0.19 -7.98 -5.16
N VAL A 46 1.47 -7.76 -5.46
CA VAL A 46 2.24 -8.73 -6.25
C VAL A 46 3.68 -8.80 -5.77
N ARG A 47 4.23 -10.01 -5.78
CA ARG A 47 5.65 -10.26 -5.57
C ARG A 47 6.31 -10.49 -6.93
N LYS A 48 7.25 -9.61 -7.32
CA LYS A 48 7.90 -9.67 -8.63
C LYS A 48 9.33 -9.14 -8.61
N ASN A 49 10.12 -9.58 -9.58
CA ASN A 49 11.44 -9.03 -9.85
C ASN A 49 11.32 -7.56 -10.23
N THR A 50 11.94 -6.69 -9.42
CA THR A 50 11.87 -5.24 -9.50
C THR A 50 13.28 -4.67 -9.47
N TRP A 51 13.55 -3.70 -10.33
CA TRP A 51 14.81 -2.97 -10.32
C TRP A 51 14.85 -2.01 -9.14
N ILE A 52 15.85 -2.16 -8.29
CA ILE A 52 16.09 -1.36 -7.10
C ILE A 52 17.34 -0.51 -7.30
N ASP A 53 17.21 0.78 -6.98
CA ASP A 53 18.36 1.67 -6.85
C ASP A 53 19.09 1.34 -5.54
N PRO A 54 20.37 0.93 -5.61
CA PRO A 54 21.12 0.55 -4.41
C PRO A 54 21.37 1.72 -3.44
N THR A 55 21.25 2.97 -3.91
CA THR A 55 21.48 4.14 -3.07
C THR A 55 20.27 4.50 -2.21
N THR A 56 19.06 4.30 -2.74
CA THR A 56 17.81 4.61 -2.04
C THR A 56 17.12 3.37 -1.46
N GLY A 57 17.46 2.18 -1.97
CA GLY A 57 16.80 0.93 -1.64
C GLY A 57 15.37 0.84 -2.19
N LEU A 58 15.01 1.70 -3.15
CA LEU A 58 13.67 1.81 -3.71
C LEU A 58 13.68 1.63 -5.24
N PRO A 59 12.52 1.30 -5.85
CA PRO A 59 12.39 1.35 -7.29
C PRO A 59 12.61 2.78 -7.82
N PRO A 60 13.29 2.96 -8.96
CA PRO A 60 13.49 4.27 -9.57
C PRO A 60 12.14 4.87 -9.98
N LYS A 61 12.04 6.20 -9.96
CA LYS A 61 10.81 6.87 -10.41
C LYS A 61 10.62 6.72 -11.92
N PRO A 62 9.38 6.79 -12.43
CA PRO A 62 9.14 6.80 -13.86
C PRO A 62 9.96 7.90 -14.56
N GLY A 63 10.78 7.51 -15.53
CA GLY A 63 11.63 8.44 -16.30
C GLY A 63 13.00 8.74 -15.68
N GLU A 64 13.31 8.22 -14.50
CA GLU A 64 14.63 8.37 -13.87
C GLU A 64 15.64 7.38 -14.47
N GLN A 65 16.79 7.89 -14.90
CA GLN A 65 17.90 7.04 -15.37
C GLN A 65 18.91 6.89 -14.26
N ILE A 66 18.98 5.68 -13.70
CA ILE A 66 19.95 5.32 -12.67
C ILE A 66 20.82 4.18 -13.21
N GLU A 67 22.13 4.34 -13.10
CA GLU A 67 23.08 3.29 -13.43
C GLU A 67 23.25 2.31 -12.27
N GLY A 68 23.48 1.04 -12.58
CA GLY A 68 23.76 0.02 -11.56
C GLY A 68 22.55 -0.46 -10.76
N LEU A 69 21.34 -0.40 -11.34
CA LEU A 69 20.15 -1.00 -10.74
C LEU A 69 20.34 -2.50 -10.48
N ILE A 70 19.86 -2.95 -9.33
CA ILE A 70 19.93 -4.36 -8.91
C ILE A 70 18.54 -4.98 -9.05
N LEU A 71 18.45 -6.16 -9.65
CA LEU A 71 17.18 -6.87 -9.78
C LEU A 71 16.93 -7.72 -8.53
N GLU A 72 15.84 -7.42 -7.83
CA GLU A 72 15.48 -8.12 -6.59
C GLU A 72 14.00 -8.49 -6.59
N GLU A 73 13.65 -9.61 -5.95
CA GLU A 73 12.25 -9.97 -5.73
C GLU A 73 11.69 -9.15 -4.57
N ARG A 74 10.69 -8.31 -4.86
CA ARG A 74 10.07 -7.40 -3.89
C ARG A 74 8.55 -7.49 -3.94
N SER A 75 7.93 -7.18 -2.80
CA SER A 75 6.48 -7.06 -2.68
C SER A 75 6.07 -5.63 -3.03
N LEU A 76 5.40 -5.50 -4.18
CA LEU A 76 4.87 -4.23 -4.68
C LEU A 76 3.36 -4.16 -4.50
N PHE A 77 2.92 -2.99 -4.07
CA PHE A 77 1.52 -2.67 -3.85
C PHE A 77 1.11 -1.46 -4.69
N GLN A 78 -0.12 -1.49 -5.18
CA GLN A 78 -0.78 -0.40 -5.87
C GLN A 78 -2.17 -0.24 -5.27
N ASP A 79 -2.59 1.01 -5.12
CA ASP A 79 -3.96 1.36 -4.75
C ASP A 79 -4.57 2.24 -5.86
N PRO A 80 -5.89 2.55 -5.82
CA PRO A 80 -6.53 3.30 -6.89
C PRO A 80 -6.00 4.73 -7.08
N VAL A 81 -5.38 5.30 -6.06
CA VAL A 81 -4.90 6.69 -6.02
C VAL A 81 -3.37 6.81 -6.04
N THR A 82 -2.63 5.73 -5.80
CA THR A 82 -1.16 5.70 -5.89
C THR A 82 -0.68 4.68 -6.92
N ASP A 83 0.41 4.99 -7.63
CA ASP A 83 0.87 4.12 -8.72
C ASP A 83 1.49 2.82 -8.21
N TYR A 84 2.62 2.87 -7.50
CA TYR A 84 3.24 1.69 -6.91
C TYR A 84 4.10 2.08 -5.71
N TYR A 85 4.03 1.32 -4.62
CA TYR A 85 4.95 1.42 -3.50
C TYR A 85 5.48 0.04 -3.10
N CYS A 86 6.73 0.02 -2.62
CA CYS A 86 7.40 -1.20 -2.19
C CYS A 86 7.25 -1.38 -0.67
N SER A 87 6.67 -2.49 -0.22
CA SER A 87 6.42 -2.71 1.21
C SER A 87 7.65 -3.20 1.96
N ASP A 88 8.48 -4.02 1.30
CA ASP A 88 9.57 -4.78 1.91
C ASP A 88 10.95 -4.28 1.46
N CYS A 89 11.01 -3.11 0.82
CA CYS A 89 12.25 -2.49 0.38
C CYS A 89 13.13 -2.06 1.56
N SER A 90 14.40 -2.45 1.50
CA SER A 90 15.41 -2.17 2.53
C SER A 90 15.96 -0.75 2.32
N ARG A 91 15.44 0.22 3.07
CA ARG A 91 15.83 1.63 2.94
C ARG A 91 17.01 1.96 3.86
N PRO A 92 18.00 2.75 3.42
CA PRO A 92 19.11 3.17 4.25
C PRO A 92 18.61 4.06 5.41
N ILE A 93 19.25 3.90 6.57
CA ILE A 93 18.96 4.65 7.80
C ILE A 93 20.10 5.62 8.13
N ASP A 94 19.78 6.74 8.76
CA ASP A 94 20.75 7.70 9.30
C ASP A 94 21.34 7.23 10.64
N ALA A 95 22.26 8.02 11.21
CA ALA A 95 22.92 7.70 12.48
C ALA A 95 21.93 7.66 13.67
N GLU A 96 20.77 8.30 13.52
CA GLU A 96 19.68 8.33 14.49
C GLU A 96 18.66 7.19 14.25
N GLY A 97 18.91 6.30 13.28
CA GLY A 97 18.06 5.15 12.97
C GLY A 97 16.81 5.48 12.16
N ARG A 98 16.71 6.69 11.59
CA ARG A 98 15.58 7.12 10.75
C ARG A 98 15.87 6.82 9.29
N VAL A 99 14.82 6.49 8.54
CA VAL A 99 14.92 6.21 7.10
C VAL A 99 15.31 7.49 6.35
N GLN A 100 16.38 7.43 5.56
CA GLN A 100 16.87 8.60 4.80
C GLN A 100 15.95 8.96 3.63
N TYR A 101 15.30 7.97 3.02
CA TYR A 101 14.40 8.14 1.88
C TYR A 101 12.97 7.70 2.24
N GLU A 102 12.23 8.59 2.89
CA GLU A 102 10.80 8.39 3.16
C GLU A 102 9.97 8.73 1.92
N GLN A 103 9.35 7.73 1.29
CA GLN A 103 8.29 7.98 0.31
C GLN A 103 6.97 8.17 1.04
N ARG A 104 6.38 9.35 0.89
CA ARG A 104 5.01 9.63 1.31
C ARG A 104 4.09 9.53 0.11
N THR A 105 3.20 8.55 0.16
CA THR A 105 2.17 8.32 -0.87
C THR A 105 0.99 9.28 -0.73
N VAL A 106 0.77 9.84 0.46
CA VAL A 106 -0.20 10.91 0.72
C VAL A 106 0.52 12.24 0.91
N PRO A 107 0.02 13.34 0.32
CA PRO A 107 0.49 14.69 0.65
C PRO A 107 0.40 14.91 2.16
N GLN A 108 1.37 15.62 2.72
CA GLN A 108 1.35 15.95 4.16
C GLN A 108 0.08 16.72 4.57
N GLU A 109 -0.56 17.39 3.61
CA GLU A 109 -1.79 18.15 3.78
C GLU A 109 -3.07 17.31 3.62
N TYR A 110 -2.98 16.00 3.39
CA TYR A 110 -4.16 15.15 3.27
C TYR A 110 -4.94 15.14 4.60
N GLN A 111 -6.03 15.90 4.65
CA GLN A 111 -6.97 15.89 5.76
C GLN A 111 -8.01 14.81 5.51
N ILE A 112 -8.04 13.80 6.39
CA ILE A 112 -9.15 12.85 6.45
C ILE A 112 -10.40 13.68 6.75
N GLN A 113 -11.26 13.86 5.75
CA GLN A 113 -12.52 14.53 6.01
C GLN A 113 -13.33 13.65 6.97
N PRO A 114 -13.87 14.23 8.07
CA PRO A 114 -14.72 13.46 8.97
C PRO A 114 -15.89 12.91 8.16
N TYR A 115 -16.13 11.60 8.32
CA TYR A 115 -17.24 10.92 7.67
C TYR A 115 -18.55 11.63 8.02
N SER A 116 -19.15 12.29 7.02
CA SER A 116 -20.42 13.01 7.12
C SER A 116 -21.60 12.12 6.77
N GLY A 117 -21.47 10.81 6.99
CA GLY A 117 -22.57 9.88 6.75
C GLY A 117 -23.79 10.35 7.52
N THR A 118 -24.89 10.52 6.80
CA THR A 118 -26.18 10.82 7.40
C THR A 118 -26.55 9.70 8.36
N GLU A 119 -26.69 10.02 9.65
CA GLU A 119 -27.44 9.20 10.59
C GLU A 119 -28.84 8.94 10.00
N GLN A 120 -29.15 7.70 9.59
CA GLN A 120 -30.49 7.26 9.16
C GLN A 120 -30.78 5.79 9.55
#